data_AF-A0A1H4P216-F1
#
_entry.id   AF-A0A1H4P216-F1
#
_cell.length_a   1.000
_cell.length_b   1.000
_cell.length_c   1.000
_cell.angle_alpha   90.00
_cell.angle_beta   90.00
_cell.angle_gamma   90.00
#
_symmetry.space_group_name_H-M   'P 1'
#
loop_
_entity.id
_entity.type
_entity.pdbx_description
1 polymer ?
#
loop_
_entity_poly.entity_id
_entity_poly.type
_entity_poly.pdbx_seq_one_letter_code
_entity_poly.pdbx_strand_id
1 'polypeptide(L)'
;MKRSKLRRIAGSGLVMAAVGALLTGGAIEASAAASGTVKTAGDPLNVRRAPTASATAVKTVANGAAVTIDCQITGASVTGTYGTSTLWDYVPALGGYISDTYVFTNSDTRIAPDCGVGSGSGQCADACAGEAQYRASDSHFLVYDMKADGYSAVVAYWLKGGAGPFYVWNSGGEGTKVDKAVSVPRGSWLFYKVCVANYTTAKPELLSCSDGITDYAA
;
A
#
# COMPACT_ATOMS: atom_id res chain seq x y z
N MET A 1 -49.11 -66.72 27.42
CA MET A 1 -49.06 -65.93 28.67
C MET A 1 -47.67 -66.01 29.29
N LYS A 2 -46.90 -64.91 29.28
CA LYS A 2 -46.02 -64.45 30.39
C LYS A 2 -45.27 -63.18 29.93
N ARG A 3 -45.64 -62.07 30.56
CA ARG A 3 -44.97 -60.76 30.46
C ARG A 3 -43.86 -60.72 31.53
N SER A 4 -42.68 -60.22 31.20
CA SER A 4 -41.70 -59.74 32.19
C SER A 4 -40.77 -58.73 31.52
N LYS A 5 -41.06 -57.43 31.65
CA LYS A 5 -40.55 -56.49 32.67
C LYS A 5 -39.07 -56.13 32.45
N LEU A 6 -38.89 -54.86 32.08
CA LEU A 6 -37.62 -54.14 32.02
C LEU A 6 -36.78 -54.36 33.28
N ARG A 7 -35.47 -54.49 33.10
CA ARG A 7 -34.48 -54.09 34.10
C ARG A 7 -33.49 -53.12 33.44
N ARG A 8 -33.56 -51.87 33.91
CA ARG A 8 -32.52 -50.86 33.73
C ARG A 8 -31.25 -51.35 34.42
N ILE A 9 -30.13 -51.38 33.70
CA ILE A 9 -28.80 -51.40 34.31
C ILE A 9 -28.06 -50.20 33.72
N ALA A 10 -27.80 -49.24 34.59
CA ALA A 10 -26.87 -48.16 34.37
C ALA A 10 -25.44 -48.74 34.34
N GLY A 11 -24.66 -48.37 33.33
CA GLY A 11 -23.28 -48.81 33.15
C GLY A 11 -22.48 -47.74 32.43
N SER A 12 -21.94 -46.84 33.23
CA SER A 12 -20.79 -45.94 33.04
C SER A 12 -20.10 -45.90 31.68
N GLY A 13 -20.06 -44.69 31.12
CA GLY A 13 -18.79 -44.05 30.77
C GLY A 13 -18.17 -44.38 29.42
N LEU A 14 -18.54 -43.60 28.40
CA LEU A 14 -17.55 -43.05 27.48
C LEU A 14 -18.01 -41.64 27.08
N VAL A 15 -17.41 -40.63 27.71
CA VAL A 15 -17.50 -39.24 27.24
C VAL A 15 -16.63 -39.17 25.99
N MET A 16 -17.23 -39.33 24.81
CA MET A 16 -16.59 -38.88 23.57
C MET A 16 -16.79 -37.38 23.46
N ALA A 17 -15.85 -36.61 24.03
CA ALA A 17 -15.67 -35.23 23.66
C ALA A 17 -15.09 -35.18 22.23
N ALA A 18 -15.97 -35.10 21.23
CA ALA A 18 -15.56 -34.71 19.88
C ALA A 18 -15.29 -33.19 19.89
N VAL A 19 -14.04 -32.83 20.22
CA VAL A 19 -13.52 -31.49 20.01
C VAL A 19 -12.91 -31.42 18.61
N GLY A 20 -13.32 -30.42 17.83
CA GLY A 20 -12.62 -29.97 16.63
C GLY A 20 -13.20 -30.54 15.32
N ALA A 21 -13.50 -29.76 14.29
CA ALA A 21 -13.09 -28.40 13.99
C ALA A 21 -14.24 -27.67 13.27
N LEU A 22 -14.68 -26.54 13.84
CA LEU A 22 -15.45 -25.56 13.09
C LEU A 22 -14.44 -24.87 12.16
N LEU A 23 -14.36 -25.32 10.91
CA LEU A 23 -13.68 -24.58 9.85
C LEU A 23 -14.53 -23.34 9.56
N THR A 24 -14.37 -22.29 10.37
CA THR A 24 -14.73 -20.94 9.93
C THR A 24 -13.71 -20.54 8.89
N GLY A 25 -13.87 -21.07 7.67
CA GLY A 25 -13.31 -20.45 6.48
C GLY A 25 -13.92 -19.07 6.39
N GLY A 26 -13.21 -18.06 6.90
CA GLY A 26 -13.51 -16.68 6.57
C GLY A 26 -13.41 -16.59 5.05
N ALA A 27 -14.54 -16.33 4.40
CA ALA A 27 -14.51 -15.90 3.01
C ALA A 27 -13.59 -14.67 2.99
N ILE A 28 -12.45 -14.81 2.30
CA ILE A 28 -11.66 -13.67 1.90
C ILE A 28 -12.54 -12.88 0.93
N GLU A 29 -13.21 -11.85 1.43
CA GLU A 29 -13.83 -10.82 0.59
C GLU A 29 -12.69 -10.24 -0.24
N ALA A 30 -12.51 -10.73 -1.47
CA ALA A 30 -11.70 -10.07 -2.45
C ALA A 30 -12.40 -8.74 -2.72
N SER A 31 -11.93 -7.66 -2.06
CA SER A 31 -12.42 -6.31 -2.35
C SER A 31 -12.32 -6.13 -3.86
N ALA A 32 -13.46 -5.95 -4.52
CA ALA A 32 -13.47 -5.62 -5.94
C ALA A 32 -12.59 -4.39 -6.11
N ALA A 33 -11.66 -4.44 -7.07
CA ALA A 33 -10.80 -3.31 -7.35
C ALA A 33 -11.67 -2.08 -7.64
N ALA A 34 -11.48 -1.01 -6.88
CA ALA A 34 -12.16 0.25 -7.09
C ALA A 34 -11.81 0.76 -8.50
N SER A 35 -12.77 1.41 -9.16
CA SER A 35 -12.56 1.94 -10.51
C SER A 35 -13.24 3.29 -10.67
N GLY A 36 -12.70 4.10 -11.58
CA GLY A 36 -13.23 5.41 -11.90
C GLY A 36 -12.99 5.79 -13.34
N THR A 37 -13.64 6.86 -13.78
CA THR A 37 -13.41 7.46 -15.11
C THR A 37 -12.83 8.86 -14.92
N VAL A 38 -11.68 9.14 -15.54
CA VAL A 38 -11.07 10.48 -15.52
C VAL A 38 -11.98 11.46 -16.26
N LYS A 39 -12.27 12.59 -15.64
CA LYS A 39 -13.09 13.68 -16.17
C LYS A 39 -12.40 15.01 -15.90
N THR A 40 -11.98 15.65 -16.98
CA THR A 40 -11.37 16.99 -16.99
C THR A 40 -12.16 17.91 -17.93
N ALA A 41 -11.74 19.17 -18.05
CA ALA A 41 -12.30 20.12 -19.02
C ALA A 41 -11.91 19.83 -20.49
N GLY A 42 -11.15 18.77 -20.77
CA GLY A 42 -10.72 18.39 -22.12
C GLY A 42 -9.29 17.88 -22.17
N ASP A 43 -8.40 18.51 -21.41
CA ASP A 43 -6.97 18.18 -21.39
C ASP A 43 -6.66 16.89 -20.60
N PRO A 44 -5.55 16.19 -20.93
CA PRO A 44 -5.06 15.08 -20.12
C PRO A 44 -4.73 15.51 -18.68
N LEU A 45 -5.01 14.63 -17.72
CA LEU A 45 -4.66 14.82 -16.32
C LEU A 45 -3.24 14.34 -16.05
N ASN A 46 -2.48 15.12 -15.27
CA ASN A 46 -1.16 14.72 -14.80
C ASN A 46 -1.26 13.67 -13.69
N VAL A 47 -0.51 12.58 -13.85
CA VAL A 47 -0.27 11.57 -12.83
C VAL A 47 0.95 12.00 -12.02
N ARG A 48 0.77 12.19 -10.72
CA ARG A 48 1.76 12.77 -9.81
C ARG A 48 2.47 11.69 -9.02
N ARG A 49 3.75 11.90 -8.71
CA ARG A 49 4.53 10.94 -7.93
C ARG A 49 4.11 10.86 -6.45
N ALA A 50 3.47 11.90 -5.93
CA ALA A 50 2.97 12.02 -4.56
C ALA A 50 1.60 12.73 -4.57
N PRO A 51 0.77 12.66 -3.50
CA PRO A 51 -0.58 13.24 -3.46
C PRO A 51 -0.56 14.76 -3.26
N THR A 52 0.10 15.47 -4.17
CA THR A 52 0.16 16.94 -4.24
C THR A 52 0.33 17.38 -5.69
N ALA A 53 -0.30 18.49 -6.07
CA ALA A 53 -0.20 19.05 -7.41
C ALA A 53 1.21 19.58 -7.76
N SER A 54 2.04 19.87 -6.75
CA SER A 54 3.42 20.32 -6.92
C SER A 54 4.42 19.18 -7.18
N ALA A 55 4.01 17.92 -6.98
CA ALA A 55 4.89 16.78 -7.23
C ALA A 55 5.18 16.62 -8.72
N THR A 56 6.35 16.05 -9.03
CA THR A 56 6.74 15.70 -10.40
C THR A 56 5.65 14.88 -11.08
N ALA A 57 5.27 15.28 -12.30
CA ALA A 57 4.40 14.49 -13.14
C ALA A 57 5.19 13.31 -13.71
N VAL A 58 4.73 12.09 -13.45
CA VAL A 58 5.38 10.85 -13.93
C VAL A 58 4.72 10.32 -15.20
N LYS A 59 3.48 10.73 -15.46
CA LYS A 59 2.69 10.33 -16.64
C LYS A 59 1.52 11.30 -16.85
N THR A 60 0.79 11.11 -17.94
CA THR A 60 -0.53 11.70 -18.15
C THR A 60 -1.57 10.61 -18.40
N VAL A 61 -2.83 10.92 -18.12
CA VAL A 61 -3.99 10.08 -18.42
C VAL A 61 -5.06 10.90 -19.15
N ALA A 62 -5.61 10.35 -20.22
CA ALA A 62 -6.56 11.05 -21.07
C ALA A 62 -7.90 11.30 -20.36
N ASN A 63 -8.56 12.41 -20.71
CA ASN A 63 -9.95 12.62 -20.34
C ASN A 63 -10.83 11.48 -20.89
N GLY A 64 -11.74 10.97 -20.05
CA GLY A 64 -12.61 9.84 -20.38
C GLY A 64 -11.96 8.46 -20.21
N ALA A 65 -10.68 8.37 -19.85
CA ALA A 65 -10.03 7.09 -19.59
C ALA A 65 -10.57 6.44 -18.32
N ALA A 66 -10.75 5.12 -18.36
CA ALA A 66 -11.02 4.32 -17.16
C ALA A 66 -9.71 4.06 -16.40
N VAL A 67 -9.77 4.12 -15.08
CA VAL A 67 -8.66 3.85 -14.17
C VAL A 67 -9.09 2.85 -13.09
N THR A 68 -8.16 1.99 -12.70
CA THR A 68 -8.30 1.14 -11.51
C THR A 68 -7.61 1.85 -10.35
N ILE A 69 -8.35 2.03 -9.27
CA ILE A 69 -7.91 2.69 -8.05
C ILE A 69 -7.54 1.58 -7.07
N ASP A 70 -6.27 1.55 -6.67
CA ASP A 70 -5.81 0.57 -5.68
C ASP A 70 -6.22 1.01 -4.27
N CYS A 71 -6.09 2.31 -4.02
CA CYS A 71 -6.27 2.90 -2.72
C CYS A 71 -6.45 4.42 -2.81
N GLN A 72 -6.90 5.03 -1.71
CA GLN A 72 -7.12 6.45 -1.61
C GLN A 72 -6.42 7.06 -0.38
N ILE A 73 -5.89 8.28 -0.53
CA ILE A 73 -5.09 8.96 0.49
C ILE A 73 -5.46 10.44 0.61
N THR A 74 -5.31 11.01 1.80
CA THR A 74 -5.41 12.45 2.02
C THR A 74 -4.10 13.14 1.62
N GLY A 75 -4.19 14.17 0.78
CA GLY A 75 -3.06 14.95 0.29
C GLY A 75 -3.37 16.45 0.23
N ALA A 76 -2.66 17.17 -0.65
CA ALA A 76 -2.91 18.60 -0.85
C ALA A 76 -4.31 18.83 -1.45
N SER A 77 -4.98 19.90 -1.04
CA SER A 77 -6.28 20.29 -1.57
C SER A 77 -6.18 20.68 -3.05
N VAL A 78 -7.05 20.11 -3.88
CA VAL A 78 -7.16 20.41 -5.31
C VAL A 78 -8.61 20.76 -5.62
N THR A 79 -8.81 21.71 -6.52
CA THR A 79 -10.10 22.01 -7.13
C THR A 79 -10.10 21.46 -8.55
N GLY A 80 -11.09 20.63 -8.85
CA GLY A 80 -11.27 19.97 -10.15
C GLY A 80 -12.73 19.92 -10.58
N THR A 81 -13.02 19.02 -11.53
CA THR A 81 -14.33 18.88 -12.17
C THR A 81 -15.46 18.61 -11.17
N TYR A 82 -15.18 17.85 -10.11
CA TYR A 82 -16.15 17.47 -9.07
C TYR A 82 -16.05 18.32 -7.79
N GLY A 83 -15.45 19.51 -7.86
CA GLY A 83 -15.32 20.43 -6.73
C GLY A 83 -13.94 20.39 -6.08
N THR A 84 -13.86 20.65 -4.78
CA THR A 84 -12.61 20.74 -4.02
C THR A 84 -12.50 19.59 -3.02
N SER A 85 -11.39 18.86 -3.05
CA SER A 85 -11.15 17.74 -2.13
C SER A 85 -9.65 17.59 -1.85
N THR A 86 -9.35 16.95 -0.71
CA THR A 86 -8.00 16.49 -0.35
C THR A 86 -7.78 15.02 -0.69
N LEU A 87 -8.75 14.35 -1.32
CA LEU A 87 -8.66 12.94 -1.68
C LEU A 87 -7.87 12.73 -2.98
N TRP A 88 -6.98 11.74 -2.97
CA TRP A 88 -6.15 11.33 -4.09
C TRP A 88 -6.23 9.82 -4.30
N ASP A 89 -6.26 9.41 -5.56
CA ASP A 89 -6.34 8.02 -6.00
C ASP A 89 -4.99 7.53 -6.47
N TYR A 90 -4.49 6.40 -5.93
CA TYR A 90 -3.33 5.73 -6.50
C TYR A 90 -3.76 4.80 -7.64
N VAL A 91 -3.14 4.99 -8.81
CA VAL A 91 -3.42 4.22 -10.02
C VAL A 91 -2.17 3.41 -10.40
N PRO A 92 -2.09 2.12 -10.03
CA PRO A 92 -0.86 1.32 -10.16
C PRO A 92 -0.42 1.14 -11.62
N ALA A 93 -1.38 1.04 -12.56
CA ALA A 93 -1.09 0.97 -14.00
C ALA A 93 -0.41 2.25 -14.54
N LEU A 94 -0.55 3.37 -13.83
CA LEU A 94 0.09 4.65 -14.15
C LEU A 94 1.29 4.96 -13.25
N GLY A 95 1.49 4.20 -12.16
CA GLY A 95 2.61 4.35 -11.23
C GLY A 95 2.58 5.62 -10.40
N GLY A 96 1.39 6.16 -10.11
CA GLY A 96 1.26 7.41 -9.35
C GLY A 96 -0.17 7.78 -9.00
N TYR A 97 -0.32 9.00 -8.50
CA TYR A 97 -1.55 9.54 -7.92
C TYR A 97 -2.25 10.52 -8.87
N ILE A 98 -3.58 10.49 -8.89
CA ILE A 98 -4.42 11.52 -9.51
C ILE A 98 -5.37 12.08 -8.48
N SER A 99 -5.81 13.33 -8.62
CA SER A 99 -6.78 13.89 -7.68
C SER A 99 -8.17 13.34 -7.97
N ASP A 100 -8.83 12.87 -6.92
CA ASP A 100 -10.20 12.32 -6.95
C ASP A 100 -11.22 13.35 -7.48
N THR A 101 -10.92 14.65 -7.35
CA THR A 101 -11.74 15.74 -7.94
C THR A 101 -11.87 15.69 -9.46
N TYR A 102 -11.06 14.87 -10.15
CA TYR A 102 -11.13 14.61 -11.57
C TYR A 102 -11.51 13.16 -11.91
N VAL A 103 -12.04 12.39 -10.96
CA VAL A 103 -12.37 10.98 -11.17
C VAL A 103 -13.83 10.73 -10.79
N PHE A 104 -14.60 10.26 -11.77
CA PHE A 104 -15.97 9.84 -11.54
C PHE A 104 -16.00 8.39 -11.03
N THR A 105 -16.33 8.22 -9.76
CA THR A 105 -16.38 6.93 -9.04
C THR A 105 -17.81 6.52 -8.65
N ASN A 106 -18.80 7.36 -8.95
CA ASN A 106 -20.20 7.20 -8.51
C ASN A 106 -20.39 7.22 -6.98
N SER A 107 -19.47 7.86 -6.24
CA SER A 107 -19.50 8.05 -4.79
C SER A 107 -18.76 9.35 -4.42
N ASP A 108 -19.33 10.13 -3.49
CA ASP A 108 -18.66 11.32 -2.91
C ASP A 108 -17.76 10.96 -1.70
N THR A 109 -17.71 9.67 -1.37
CA THR A 109 -16.90 9.12 -0.28
C THR A 109 -15.84 8.17 -0.83
N ARG A 110 -14.86 7.87 0.01
CA ARG A 110 -13.80 6.91 -0.29
C ARG A 110 -14.39 5.56 -0.75
N ILE A 111 -13.97 5.07 -1.91
CA ILE A 111 -14.38 3.79 -2.51
C ILE A 111 -13.28 2.72 -2.47
N ALA A 112 -12.04 3.10 -2.17
CA ALA A 112 -10.91 2.19 -2.03
C ALA A 112 -10.36 2.25 -0.59
N PRO A 113 -9.65 1.23 -0.09
CA PRO A 113 -8.99 1.32 1.21
C PRO A 113 -8.04 2.52 1.30
N ASP A 114 -7.64 2.89 2.52
CA ASP A 114 -6.55 3.85 2.67
C ASP A 114 -5.31 3.31 1.95
N CYS A 115 -4.58 4.15 1.22
CA CYS A 115 -3.31 3.72 0.64
C CYS A 115 -2.33 3.20 1.67
N GLY A 116 -2.55 3.57 2.94
CA GLY A 116 -1.45 3.78 3.82
C GLY A 116 -0.63 4.96 3.27
N VAL A 117 -0.22 5.85 4.16
CA VAL A 117 0.66 6.94 3.76
C VAL A 117 2.00 6.24 3.51
N GLY A 118 2.65 6.25 2.36
CA GLY A 118 2.65 7.22 1.28
C GLY A 118 3.80 6.92 0.32
N SER A 119 4.30 7.94 -0.36
CA SER A 119 5.59 7.88 -1.06
C SER A 119 6.64 8.50 -0.14
N GLY A 120 7.60 7.72 0.35
CA GLY A 120 8.71 8.23 1.14
C GLY A 120 9.80 8.78 0.23
N SER A 121 10.31 9.97 0.52
CA SER A 121 11.46 10.53 -0.19
C SER A 121 12.58 10.84 0.80
N GLY A 122 13.77 10.27 0.58
CA GLY A 122 14.96 10.45 1.42
C GLY A 122 15.90 11.47 0.80
N GLN A 123 15.99 12.66 1.43
CA GLN A 123 16.62 13.92 0.97
C GLN A 123 16.07 14.36 -0.42
N CYS A 124 15.54 15.57 -0.72
CA CYS A 124 15.93 16.96 -0.41
C CYS A 124 14.82 17.99 -0.75
N ALA A 125 15.11 19.28 -0.53
CA ALA A 125 14.30 20.48 -0.83
C ALA A 125 14.13 20.86 -2.33
N ASP A 126 14.94 20.31 -3.27
CA ASP A 126 14.85 20.63 -4.72
C ASP A 126 14.56 19.37 -5.59
N ALA A 127 15.44 18.37 -5.57
CA ALA A 127 15.26 17.07 -6.21
C ALA A 127 15.81 15.96 -5.31
N CYS A 128 15.05 14.88 -5.13
CA CYS A 128 15.39 13.85 -4.17
C CYS A 128 16.50 12.92 -4.67
N ALA A 129 17.33 12.35 -3.78
CA ALA A 129 18.36 11.36 -4.14
C ALA A 129 17.83 9.93 -4.07
N GLY A 130 17.05 9.61 -3.04
CA GLY A 130 16.29 8.37 -2.94
C GLY A 130 14.81 8.66 -2.83
N GLU A 131 13.98 7.87 -3.52
CA GLU A 131 12.54 7.96 -3.36
C GLU A 131 11.89 6.57 -3.46
N ALA A 132 10.93 6.27 -2.59
CA ALA A 132 10.25 5.00 -2.55
C ALA A 132 8.74 5.15 -2.46
N GLN A 133 8.05 4.14 -2.96
CA GLN A 133 6.61 3.97 -2.81
C GLN A 133 6.36 2.58 -2.24
N TYR A 134 5.43 2.47 -1.30
CA TYR A 134 4.89 1.19 -0.89
C TYR A 134 3.59 0.93 -1.64
N ARG A 135 3.44 -0.28 -2.19
CA ARG A 135 2.23 -0.73 -2.87
C ARG A 135 1.47 -1.64 -1.92
N ALA A 136 0.37 -1.13 -1.37
CA ALA A 136 -0.40 -1.80 -0.33
C ALA A 136 -1.02 -3.13 -0.77
N SER A 137 -1.51 -3.20 -2.02
CA SER A 137 -2.24 -4.36 -2.55
C SER A 137 -1.45 -5.66 -2.60
N ASP A 138 -0.14 -5.59 -2.87
CA ASP A 138 0.75 -6.75 -2.99
C ASP A 138 1.95 -6.70 -2.04
N SER A 139 2.08 -5.67 -1.20
CA SER A 139 3.20 -5.47 -0.27
C SER A 139 4.56 -5.39 -0.97
N HIS A 140 4.67 -4.49 -1.94
CA HIS A 140 5.93 -4.19 -2.62
C HIS A 140 6.49 -2.83 -2.25
N PHE A 141 7.81 -2.70 -2.22
CA PHE A 141 8.49 -1.41 -2.30
C PHE A 141 9.00 -1.17 -3.72
N LEU A 142 8.62 -0.04 -4.30
CA LEU A 142 9.28 0.52 -5.46
C LEU A 142 10.31 1.53 -4.97
N VAL A 143 11.60 1.26 -5.16
CA VAL A 143 12.70 2.12 -4.70
C VAL A 143 13.42 2.68 -5.91
N TYR A 144 13.51 4.00 -5.98
CA TYR A 144 14.07 4.75 -7.09
C TYR A 144 15.32 5.48 -6.62
N ASP A 145 16.36 5.38 -7.44
CA ASP A 145 17.60 6.13 -7.27
C ASP A 145 17.54 7.29 -8.26
N MET A 146 17.50 8.50 -7.74
CA MET A 146 17.09 9.70 -8.46
C MET A 146 18.25 10.66 -8.73
N LYS A 147 19.45 10.38 -8.21
CA LYS A 147 20.65 11.21 -8.42
C LYS A 147 21.93 10.39 -8.49
N ALA A 148 22.82 10.72 -9.42
CA ALA A 148 24.18 10.20 -9.44
C ALA A 148 25.06 10.84 -8.33
N ASP A 149 24.79 10.49 -7.08
CA ASP A 149 25.56 10.93 -5.91
C ASP A 149 26.57 9.88 -5.42
N GLY A 150 26.59 8.71 -6.06
CA GLY A 150 27.46 7.58 -5.70
C GLY A 150 26.93 6.73 -4.56
N TYR A 151 25.75 7.05 -4.01
CA TYR A 151 25.06 6.24 -3.01
C TYR A 151 23.98 5.39 -3.66
N SER A 152 23.50 4.40 -2.90
CA SER A 152 22.30 3.63 -3.23
C SER A 152 21.09 4.23 -2.53
N ALA A 153 19.96 4.28 -3.20
CA ALA A 153 18.68 4.53 -2.54
C ALA A 153 18.28 3.31 -1.70
N VAL A 154 17.90 3.54 -0.45
CA VAL A 154 17.53 2.46 0.48
C VAL A 154 16.26 2.80 1.23
N VAL A 155 15.33 1.84 1.27
CA VAL A 155 14.23 1.84 2.22
C VAL A 155 14.67 1.07 3.45
N ALA A 156 14.56 1.69 4.62
CA ALA A 156 14.61 1.01 5.91
C ALA A 156 13.19 0.95 6.48
N TYR A 157 12.65 -0.24 6.73
CA TYR A 157 11.28 -0.41 7.23
C TYR A 157 11.18 -1.28 8.47
N TRP A 158 10.14 -1.02 9.26
CA TRP A 158 9.79 -1.69 10.50
C TRP A 158 8.34 -2.15 10.43
N LEU A 159 8.07 -3.36 10.90
CA LEU A 159 6.71 -3.87 11.02
C LEU A 159 6.07 -3.35 12.30
N LYS A 160 4.72 -3.34 12.35
CA LYS A 160 3.95 -3.14 13.58
C LYS A 160 4.51 -4.01 14.72
N GLY A 161 4.82 -3.40 15.85
CA GLY A 161 5.49 -4.05 16.99
C GLY A 161 7.01 -3.86 17.03
N GLY A 162 7.61 -3.19 16.04
CA GLY A 162 9.00 -2.73 16.07
C GLY A 162 10.03 -3.68 15.45
N ALA A 163 9.60 -4.79 14.84
CA ALA A 163 10.52 -5.69 14.13
C ALA A 163 11.16 -4.99 12.93
N GLY A 164 12.50 -5.00 12.86
CA GLY A 164 13.29 -4.31 11.83
C GLY A 164 14.54 -3.63 12.43
N PRO A 165 15.21 -2.73 11.68
CA PRO A 165 14.92 -2.39 10.29
C PRO A 165 15.23 -3.55 9.33
N PHE A 166 14.34 -3.75 8.38
CA PHE A 166 14.59 -4.49 7.16
C PHE A 166 14.94 -3.52 6.03
N TYR A 167 15.62 -3.99 4.99
CA TYR A 167 16.15 -3.13 3.94
C TYR A 167 15.71 -3.55 2.55
N VAL A 168 15.34 -2.57 1.72
CA VAL A 168 15.19 -2.72 0.27
C VAL A 168 16.12 -1.74 -0.40
N TRP A 169 17.02 -2.27 -1.24
CA TRP A 169 18.07 -1.51 -1.90
C TRP A 169 17.75 -1.29 -3.37
N ASN A 170 18.04 -0.09 -3.85
CA ASN A 170 18.30 0.16 -5.26
C ASN A 170 19.73 0.68 -5.42
N SER A 171 20.58 -0.13 -6.03
CA SER A 171 22.01 0.15 -6.27
C SER A 171 22.34 0.19 -7.76
N GLY A 172 21.33 0.35 -8.61
CA GLY A 172 21.50 0.43 -10.07
C GLY A 172 22.04 1.77 -10.57
N GLY A 173 22.11 2.79 -9.70
CA GLY A 173 22.49 4.16 -10.05
C GLY A 173 21.31 5.00 -10.52
N GLU A 174 21.59 6.23 -10.92
CA GLU A 174 20.57 7.24 -11.27
C GLU A 174 19.56 6.75 -12.32
N GLY A 175 18.28 7.04 -12.07
CA GLY A 175 17.16 6.73 -12.95
C GLY A 175 16.69 5.28 -12.86
N THR A 176 17.38 4.43 -12.11
CA THR A 176 16.97 3.04 -11.93
C THR A 176 15.85 2.91 -10.91
N LYS A 177 15.15 1.78 -10.98
CA LYS A 177 14.13 1.39 -10.01
C LYS A 177 14.24 -0.09 -9.66
N VAL A 178 13.96 -0.41 -8.41
CA VAL A 178 13.75 -1.78 -7.93
C VAL A 178 12.31 -1.93 -7.48
N ASP A 179 11.65 -2.99 -7.91
CA ASP A 179 10.35 -3.42 -7.40
C ASP A 179 10.57 -4.69 -6.56
N LYS A 180 10.34 -4.61 -5.25
CA LYS A 180 10.67 -5.68 -4.31
C LYS A 180 9.49 -6.03 -3.42
N ALA A 181 9.04 -7.28 -3.54
CA ALA A 181 8.12 -7.89 -2.59
C ALA A 181 8.72 -7.92 -1.17
N VAL A 182 7.92 -7.55 -0.18
CA VAL A 182 8.27 -7.63 1.24
C VAL A 182 7.21 -8.38 2.03
N SER A 183 7.63 -8.98 3.15
CA SER A 183 6.75 -9.77 4.01
C SER A 183 6.10 -8.90 5.07
N VAL A 184 5.11 -8.10 4.66
CA VAL A 184 4.23 -7.36 5.60
C VAL A 184 2.92 -8.14 5.73
N PRO A 185 2.46 -8.48 6.95
CA PRO A 185 1.17 -9.14 7.11
C PRO A 185 0.03 -8.26 6.56
N ARG A 186 -0.88 -8.86 5.78
CA ARG A 186 -2.12 -8.18 5.36
C ARG A 186 -2.91 -7.69 6.56
N GLY A 187 -3.52 -6.52 6.43
CA GLY A 187 -4.23 -5.86 7.51
C GLY A 187 -3.34 -5.24 8.59
N SER A 188 -2.04 -5.08 8.32
CA SER A 188 -1.06 -4.57 9.29
C SER A 188 -0.41 -3.28 8.82
N TRP A 189 0.26 -2.62 9.75
CA TRP A 189 0.99 -1.38 9.51
C TRP A 189 2.48 -1.64 9.40
N LEU A 190 3.16 -0.84 8.61
CA LEU A 190 4.61 -0.70 8.61
C LEU A 190 5.00 0.78 8.74
N PHE A 191 6.18 1.03 9.28
CA PHE A 191 6.82 2.34 9.24
C PHE A 191 8.07 2.23 8.40
N TYR A 192 8.35 3.19 7.53
CA TYR A 192 9.57 3.15 6.73
C TYR A 192 10.18 4.54 6.52
N LYS A 193 11.49 4.55 6.34
CA LYS A 193 12.28 5.72 5.95
C LYS A 193 12.95 5.43 4.63
N VAL A 194 13.12 6.47 3.84
CA VAL A 194 13.95 6.43 2.65
C VAL A 194 15.23 7.18 2.96
N CYS A 195 16.35 6.59 2.66
CA CYS A 195 17.68 7.14 2.92
C CYS A 195 18.57 6.88 1.71
N VAL A 196 19.78 7.41 1.76
CA VAL A 196 20.88 6.98 0.88
C VAL A 196 21.94 6.29 1.72
N ALA A 197 22.64 5.31 1.16
CA ALA A 197 23.72 4.61 1.85
C ALA A 197 24.68 3.93 0.86
N ASN A 198 25.90 3.65 1.32
CA ASN A 198 26.78 2.73 0.60
C ASN A 198 26.19 1.31 0.69
N TYR A 199 26.04 0.64 -0.47
CA TYR A 199 25.50 -0.72 -0.49
C TYR A 199 26.34 -1.66 0.38
N THR A 200 25.65 -2.47 1.18
CA THR A 200 26.27 -3.50 2.01
C THR A 200 25.27 -4.62 2.30
N THR A 201 25.80 -5.82 2.54
CA THR A 201 25.04 -6.96 3.06
C THR A 201 25.00 -7.02 4.59
N ALA A 202 25.82 -6.20 5.25
CA ALA A 202 25.79 -6.00 6.70
C ALA A 202 24.78 -4.89 7.07
N LYS A 203 24.73 -4.51 8.36
CA LYS A 203 23.94 -3.36 8.80
C LYS A 203 24.52 -2.08 8.17
N PRO A 204 23.73 -1.31 7.39
CA PRO A 204 24.21 -0.10 6.74
C PRO A 204 24.31 1.09 7.69
N GLU A 205 25.19 2.01 7.34
CA GLU A 205 25.16 3.39 7.82
C GLU A 205 24.21 4.19 6.91
N LEU A 206 23.04 4.56 7.46
CA LEU A 206 22.02 5.30 6.72
C LEU A 206 22.32 6.79 6.78
N LEU A 207 22.25 7.46 5.63
CA LEU A 207 22.51 8.88 5.48
C LEU A 207 21.26 9.58 4.94
N SER A 208 21.08 10.84 5.34
CA SER A 208 20.09 11.74 4.74
C SER A 208 18.68 11.18 4.64
N CYS A 209 18.24 10.53 5.71
CA CYS A 209 16.94 9.89 5.75
C CYS A 209 15.77 10.88 5.73
N SER A 210 14.65 10.42 5.19
CA SER A 210 13.33 11.04 5.35
C SER A 210 12.87 11.01 6.82
N ASP A 211 11.90 11.87 7.15
CA ASP A 211 11.24 11.88 8.47
C ASP A 211 10.58 10.53 8.78
N GLY A 212 10.17 9.81 7.74
CA GLY A 212 9.57 8.50 7.77
C GLY A 212 8.05 8.55 7.61
N ILE A 213 7.51 7.43 7.16
CA ILE A 213 6.15 7.30 6.65
C ILE A 213 5.54 6.00 7.19
N THR A 214 4.27 6.03 7.58
CA THR A 214 3.55 4.88 8.15
C THR A 214 2.48 4.39 7.20
N ASP A 215 2.67 3.19 6.68
CA ASP A 215 1.89 2.64 5.57
C ASP A 215 1.12 1.39 5.99
N TYR A 216 0.12 0.99 5.21
CA TYR A 216 -0.82 -0.08 5.52
C TYR A 216 -0.80 -1.14 4.43
N ALA A 217 -0.60 -2.40 4.83
CA ALA A 217 -0.68 -3.55 3.93
C ALA A 217 -2.15 -3.99 3.81
N ALA A 218 -2.72 -3.92 2.61
CA ALA A 218 -4.11 -4.30 2.34
C ALA A 218 -4.28 -5.81 2.13
#